data_AF-A0A7Z9XQH0-F1
#
_entry.id   AF-A0A7Z9XQH0-F1
#
_cell.length_a   1.000
_cell.length_b   1.000
_cell.length_c   1.000
_cell.angle_alpha   90.00
_cell.angle_beta   90.00
_cell.angle_gamma   90.00
#
_symmetry.space_group_name_H-M   'P 1'
#
loop_
_entity.id
_entity.type
_entity.pdbx_description
1 polymer ?
#
loop_
_entity_poly.entity_id
_entity_poly.type
_entity_poly.pdbx_seq_one_letter_code
_entity_poly.pdbx_strand_id
1 'polypeptide(L)'
;MKLSTLTLAVAMGPATLLAAESLDTLVVTATGYPTQLDDALASMDVITAEEIRRSAATDITDLLKFHTGMEIGRNGGPGQATSLFIRGTESDHNLVMIDGIPINSGSVGSAALQHIDPQNIERIEIYKGPRSTLWGSGAIGGVVNIITRKAGTEKLSVGASLEGGSDNTWRTNAHLGHAADNHRLSASISYQETDGFPPLTSSNIDRGYDNTSFELAAGFDADIHRFDASHWQTQGNNEYLDFFGNPLDQDFLNSRSSLSWEAALTGDWTSTLELAHVRDHIDQNQSSDSVHTDRTELSWRNRVMLDNDQASLGIKGSNEDVTLNGAFSSYGTDTDILEAWGQYDLVRGAHHAIAGIRYLDHDDAGDKF
;
A
#
# COMPACT_ATOMS: atom_id res chain seq x y z
N MET A 1 -54.69 -29.45 -20.58
CA MET A 1 -55.05 -28.37 -19.63
C MET A 1 -54.12 -27.20 -19.87
N LYS A 2 -54.65 -25.99 -19.80
CA LYS A 2 -54.10 -24.75 -20.36
C LYS A 2 -52.83 -24.27 -19.63
N LEU A 3 -51.86 -23.76 -20.42
CA LEU A 3 -50.71 -22.99 -19.96
C LEU A 3 -51.15 -21.67 -19.32
N SER A 4 -50.47 -21.27 -18.25
CA SER A 4 -50.62 -19.95 -17.60
C SER A 4 -49.23 -19.32 -17.45
N THR A 5 -48.84 -18.55 -18.45
CA THR A 5 -47.67 -17.66 -18.44
C THR A 5 -48.03 -16.39 -17.65
N LEU A 6 -47.29 -16.11 -16.57
CA LEU A 6 -47.44 -14.87 -15.79
C LEU A 6 -46.51 -13.81 -16.41
N THR A 7 -47.09 -12.80 -17.06
CA THR A 7 -46.35 -11.66 -17.63
C THR A 7 -46.22 -10.58 -16.57
N LEU A 8 -45.00 -10.28 -16.12
CA LEU A 8 -44.70 -9.14 -15.25
C LEU A 8 -44.47 -7.90 -16.12
N ALA A 9 -45.40 -6.93 -16.06
CA ALA A 9 -45.26 -5.65 -16.75
C ALA A 9 -44.40 -4.69 -15.91
N VAL A 10 -43.24 -4.31 -16.44
CA VAL A 10 -42.38 -3.25 -15.88
C VAL A 10 -42.89 -1.90 -16.37
N ALA A 11 -43.34 -1.04 -15.46
CA ALA A 11 -43.63 0.35 -15.75
C ALA A 11 -42.33 1.17 -15.66
N MET A 12 -41.74 1.51 -16.81
CA MET A 12 -40.65 2.49 -16.90
C MET A 12 -41.24 3.91 -16.77
N GLY A 13 -41.06 4.53 -15.61
CA GLY A 13 -41.19 5.99 -15.48
C GLY A 13 -39.96 6.68 -16.09
N PRO A 14 -40.10 7.93 -16.57
CA PRO A 14 -38.97 8.68 -17.11
C PRO A 14 -38.01 9.00 -15.96
N ALA A 15 -36.85 8.34 -15.93
CA ALA A 15 -35.74 8.76 -15.10
C ALA A 15 -35.18 10.06 -15.68
N THR A 16 -35.51 11.18 -15.04
CA THR A 16 -34.77 12.42 -15.22
C THR A 16 -33.33 12.19 -14.78
N LEU A 17 -32.44 12.02 -15.75
CA LEU A 17 -31.00 11.98 -15.57
C LEU A 17 -30.54 13.37 -15.11
N LEU A 18 -30.51 13.59 -13.80
CA LEU A 18 -29.73 14.67 -13.22
C LEU A 18 -28.28 14.21 -13.25
N ALA A 19 -27.55 14.66 -14.27
CA ALA A 19 -26.10 14.66 -14.29
C ALA A 19 -25.62 15.55 -13.14
N ALA A 20 -25.41 14.95 -11.96
CA ALA A 20 -24.54 15.49 -10.95
C ALA A 20 -23.13 14.98 -11.26
N GLU A 21 -22.48 15.63 -12.22
CA GLU A 21 -21.04 15.54 -12.39
C GLU A 21 -20.44 16.42 -11.28
N SER A 22 -20.39 15.92 -10.04
CA SER A 22 -19.36 16.39 -9.12
C SER A 22 -18.11 15.60 -9.47
N LEU A 23 -17.14 16.28 -10.08
CA LEU A 23 -15.76 15.85 -9.98
C LEU A 23 -15.42 15.91 -8.49
N ASP A 24 -15.64 14.81 -7.77
CA ASP A 24 -15.17 14.66 -6.41
C ASP A 24 -13.66 14.84 -6.47
N THR A 25 -13.19 15.96 -5.91
CA THR A 25 -11.78 16.30 -5.78
C THR A 25 -11.06 15.15 -5.09
N LEU A 26 -10.27 14.41 -5.87
CA LEU A 26 -9.54 13.25 -5.37
C LEU A 26 -8.39 13.73 -4.49
N VAL A 27 -8.52 13.44 -3.20
CA VAL A 27 -7.51 13.78 -2.20
C VAL A 27 -6.48 12.67 -2.15
N VAL A 28 -5.23 13.06 -2.30
CA VAL A 28 -4.08 12.17 -2.25
C VAL A 28 -3.24 12.43 -1.00
N THR A 29 -2.59 11.41 -0.49
CA THR A 29 -1.74 11.45 0.71
C THR A 29 -0.29 11.05 0.44
N ALA A 30 0.04 10.52 -0.76
CA ALA A 30 1.41 10.24 -1.16
C ALA A 30 2.32 11.49 -1.17
N THR A 31 1.73 12.69 -1.14
CA THR A 31 2.42 13.98 -0.93
C THR A 31 2.76 14.27 0.54
N GLY A 32 2.51 13.33 1.46
CA GLY A 32 2.70 13.49 2.91
C GLY A 32 1.45 13.98 3.65
N TYR A 33 0.48 14.54 2.93
CA TYR A 33 -0.74 15.15 3.47
C TYR A 33 -1.88 15.13 2.46
N PRO A 34 -3.15 15.15 2.90
CA PRO A 34 -4.31 15.38 2.03
C PRO A 34 -4.10 16.58 1.08
N THR A 35 -3.90 16.32 -0.21
CA THR A 35 -3.72 17.31 -1.29
C THR A 35 -4.71 17.01 -2.41
N GLN A 36 -5.26 18.01 -3.10
CA GLN A 36 -6.06 17.73 -4.30
C GLN A 36 -5.15 17.28 -5.45
N LEU A 37 -5.60 16.31 -6.25
CA LEU A 37 -4.81 15.79 -7.36
C LEU A 37 -4.38 16.91 -8.34
N ASP A 38 -5.26 17.88 -8.61
CA ASP A 38 -4.99 18.99 -9.54
C ASP A 38 -3.93 19.98 -9.01
N ASP A 39 -3.71 19.99 -7.69
CA ASP A 39 -2.71 20.83 -7.04
C ASP A 39 -1.33 20.15 -6.93
N ALA A 40 -1.24 18.86 -7.26
CA ALA A 40 -0.02 18.08 -7.16
C ALA A 40 1.03 18.50 -8.21
N LEU A 41 2.24 18.83 -7.74
CA LEU A 41 3.31 19.39 -8.57
C LEU A 41 4.03 18.41 -9.50
N ALA A 42 4.00 17.10 -9.20
CA ALA A 42 4.56 16.07 -10.06
C ALA A 42 3.47 15.25 -10.72
N SER A 43 3.85 14.50 -11.77
CA SER A 43 2.98 13.52 -12.41
C SER A 43 2.48 12.53 -11.36
N MET A 44 1.21 12.65 -11.04
CA MET A 44 0.52 11.82 -10.08
C MET A 44 -0.56 11.03 -10.80
N ASP A 45 -0.55 9.72 -10.58
CA ASP A 45 -1.64 8.86 -11.03
C ASP A 45 -2.38 8.36 -9.79
N VAL A 46 -3.69 8.19 -9.93
CA VAL A 46 -4.49 7.48 -8.93
C VAL A 46 -5.27 6.38 -9.62
N ILE A 47 -5.08 5.15 -9.14
CA ILE A 47 -5.85 3.98 -9.55
C ILE A 47 -7.02 3.86 -8.59
N THR A 48 -8.22 4.11 -9.07
CA THR A 48 -9.44 4.21 -8.27
C THR A 48 -10.03 2.84 -7.95
N ALA A 49 -10.89 2.77 -6.92
CA ALA A 49 -11.63 1.55 -6.57
C ALA A 49 -12.41 0.96 -7.76
N GLU A 50 -12.95 1.80 -8.64
CA GLU A 50 -13.70 1.37 -9.82
C GLU A 50 -12.78 0.73 -10.87
N GLU A 51 -11.62 1.32 -11.13
CA GLU A 51 -10.62 0.75 -12.05
C GLU A 51 -10.10 -0.59 -11.53
N ILE A 52 -9.80 -0.66 -10.23
CA ILE A 52 -9.39 -1.90 -9.56
C ILE A 52 -10.46 -2.98 -9.76
N ARG A 53 -11.73 -2.68 -9.47
CA ARG A 53 -12.83 -3.65 -9.63
C ARG A 53 -13.04 -4.09 -11.09
N ARG A 54 -12.77 -3.24 -12.07
CA ARG A 54 -12.91 -3.56 -13.50
C ARG A 54 -11.70 -4.30 -14.09
N SER A 55 -10.54 -4.22 -13.45
CA SER A 55 -9.28 -4.74 -13.99
C SER A 55 -9.19 -6.28 -14.04
N ALA A 56 -9.96 -6.97 -13.19
CA ALA A 56 -9.76 -8.40 -12.90
C ALA A 56 -8.31 -8.76 -12.50
N ALA A 57 -7.55 -7.79 -11.97
CA ALA A 57 -6.20 -7.98 -11.48
C ALA A 57 -6.16 -8.98 -10.33
N THR A 58 -5.18 -9.91 -10.38
CA THR A 58 -5.01 -10.93 -9.33
C THR A 58 -4.05 -10.48 -8.24
N ASP A 59 -3.21 -9.50 -8.53
CA ASP A 59 -2.33 -8.84 -7.57
C ASP A 59 -2.12 -7.38 -7.99
N ILE A 60 -1.48 -6.57 -7.13
CA ILE A 60 -1.29 -5.14 -7.41
C ILE A 60 -0.43 -4.89 -8.66
N THR A 61 0.43 -5.83 -9.05
CA THR A 61 1.39 -5.64 -10.14
C THR A 61 0.68 -5.58 -11.50
N ASP A 62 -0.45 -6.29 -11.63
CA ASP A 62 -1.35 -6.21 -12.78
C ASP A 62 -2.01 -4.85 -12.95
N LEU A 63 -2.25 -4.13 -11.84
CA LEU A 63 -2.77 -2.78 -11.85
C LEU A 63 -1.69 -1.78 -12.29
N LEU A 64 -0.47 -1.94 -11.78
CA LEU A 64 0.62 -0.99 -12.00
C LEU A 64 1.21 -1.05 -13.42
N LYS A 65 1.28 -2.24 -14.03
CA LYS A 65 1.99 -2.46 -15.32
C LYS A 65 1.45 -1.68 -16.51
N PHE A 66 0.23 -1.15 -16.43
CA PHE A 66 -0.39 -0.38 -17.52
C PHE A 66 -0.24 1.13 -17.38
N HIS A 67 0.41 1.61 -16.32
CA HIS A 67 0.59 3.04 -16.07
C HIS A 67 1.87 3.58 -16.70
N THR A 68 1.77 4.79 -17.27
CA THR A 68 2.89 5.40 -18.02
C THR A 68 4.09 5.64 -17.12
N GLY A 69 5.28 5.21 -17.57
CA GLY A 69 6.52 5.38 -16.83
C GLY A 69 6.69 4.38 -15.67
N MET A 70 5.92 3.31 -15.67
CA MET A 70 6.07 2.17 -14.77
C MET A 70 6.44 0.92 -15.59
N GLU A 71 7.34 0.12 -15.06
CA GLU A 71 7.69 -1.19 -15.58
C GLU A 71 7.69 -2.19 -14.43
N ILE A 72 7.14 -3.38 -14.71
CA ILE A 72 7.06 -4.49 -13.76
C ILE A 72 7.88 -5.64 -14.34
N GLY A 73 8.87 -6.10 -13.61
CA GLY A 73 9.58 -7.34 -13.89
C GLY A 73 9.12 -8.43 -12.92
N ARG A 74 8.68 -9.59 -13.41
CA ARG A 74 8.25 -10.70 -12.57
C ARG A 74 8.89 -12.02 -13.00
N ASN A 75 9.37 -12.79 -12.03
CA ASN A 75 10.05 -14.06 -12.25
C ASN A 75 9.10 -15.27 -12.26
N GLY A 76 7.99 -15.19 -12.99
CA GLY A 76 7.03 -16.29 -13.16
C GLY A 76 5.58 -15.89 -12.88
N GLY A 77 4.83 -16.78 -12.21
CA GLY A 77 3.41 -16.63 -11.92
C GLY A 77 3.07 -15.89 -10.63
N PRO A 78 1.87 -16.15 -10.06
CA PRO A 78 1.43 -15.59 -8.78
C PRO A 78 2.47 -15.81 -7.67
N GLY A 79 2.58 -14.87 -6.73
CA GLY A 79 3.51 -14.94 -5.60
C GLY A 79 5.00 -14.79 -5.92
N GLN A 80 5.39 -14.86 -7.19
CA GLN A 80 6.80 -14.76 -7.58
C GLN A 80 7.39 -13.37 -7.36
N ALA A 81 8.70 -13.35 -7.09
CA ALA A 81 9.48 -12.13 -6.92
C ALA A 81 9.20 -11.14 -8.04
N THR A 82 8.83 -9.92 -7.64
CA THR A 82 8.39 -8.85 -8.55
C THR A 82 9.17 -7.57 -8.26
N SER A 83 9.72 -6.99 -9.32
CA SER A 83 10.43 -5.72 -9.33
C SER A 83 9.55 -4.63 -9.92
N LEU A 84 9.54 -3.46 -9.29
CA LEU A 84 8.88 -2.25 -9.76
C LEU A 84 9.93 -1.22 -10.16
N PHE A 85 9.83 -0.69 -11.37
CA PHE A 85 10.69 0.37 -11.89
C PHE A 85 9.84 1.59 -12.23
N ILE A 86 10.24 2.78 -11.76
CA ILE A 86 9.54 4.04 -12.03
C ILE A 86 10.49 4.95 -12.80
N ARG A 87 10.15 5.27 -14.05
CA ARG A 87 10.97 6.11 -14.95
C ARG A 87 12.43 5.60 -15.07
N GLY A 88 12.62 4.29 -15.03
CA GLY A 88 13.91 3.62 -15.19
C GLY A 88 14.76 3.55 -13.91
N THR A 89 14.23 3.89 -12.74
CA THR A 89 14.91 3.64 -11.46
C THR A 89 14.71 2.21 -10.98
N GLU A 90 15.70 1.69 -10.25
CA GLU A 90 15.66 0.40 -9.57
C GLU A 90 14.56 0.32 -8.49
N SER A 91 14.21 -0.91 -8.07
CA SER A 91 13.11 -1.16 -7.12
C SER A 91 13.36 -0.63 -5.71
N ASP A 92 14.62 -0.63 -5.26
CA ASP A 92 15.06 -0.06 -3.98
C ASP A 92 15.08 1.47 -3.97
N HIS A 93 14.92 2.11 -5.14
CA HIS A 93 14.73 3.56 -5.25
C HIS A 93 13.26 3.99 -5.17
N ASN A 94 12.32 3.05 -4.99
CA ASN A 94 10.89 3.32 -4.96
C ASN A 94 10.31 3.01 -3.58
N LEU A 95 9.67 4.01 -2.97
CA LEU A 95 9.01 3.82 -1.68
C LEU A 95 7.60 3.27 -1.90
N VAL A 96 7.29 2.16 -1.25
CA VAL A 96 5.95 1.58 -1.23
C VAL A 96 5.40 1.66 0.18
N MET A 97 4.19 2.19 0.29
CA MET A 97 3.51 2.39 1.55
C MET A 97 2.13 1.75 1.53
N ILE A 98 1.67 1.30 2.69
CA ILE A 98 0.27 0.99 2.95
C ILE A 98 -0.24 2.00 3.95
N ASP A 99 -1.28 2.75 3.58
CA ASP A 99 -1.86 3.83 4.38
C ASP A 99 -0.85 4.89 4.85
N GLY A 100 0.19 5.16 4.05
CA GLY A 100 1.24 6.12 4.39
C GLY A 100 2.37 5.57 5.26
N ILE A 101 2.37 4.27 5.59
CA ILE A 101 3.48 3.63 6.30
C ILE A 101 4.33 2.79 5.34
N PRO A 102 5.65 3.02 5.27
CA PRO A 102 6.58 2.24 4.46
C PRO A 102 6.59 0.75 4.78
N ILE A 103 6.50 -0.08 3.74
CA ILE A 103 6.57 -1.55 3.84
C ILE A 103 7.79 -2.16 3.13
N ASN A 104 8.69 -1.33 2.60
CA ASN A 104 9.95 -1.79 2.01
C ASN A 104 10.79 -2.56 3.04
N SER A 105 11.38 -3.68 2.58
CA SER A 105 12.30 -4.51 3.36
C SER A 105 13.58 -3.75 3.67
N GLY A 106 14.08 -3.85 4.90
CA GLY A 106 15.36 -3.27 5.31
C GLY A 106 16.56 -4.00 4.71
N SER A 107 16.34 -5.22 4.18
CA SER A 107 17.40 -6.03 3.55
C SER A 107 17.62 -5.69 2.08
N VAL A 108 16.61 -5.86 1.24
CA VAL A 108 16.67 -5.68 -0.22
C VAL A 108 16.17 -4.31 -0.69
N GLY A 109 15.62 -3.49 0.20
CA GLY A 109 15.13 -2.14 -0.10
C GLY A 109 13.81 -2.07 -0.88
N SER A 110 13.32 -3.17 -1.46
CA SER A 110 12.05 -3.24 -2.18
C SER A 110 10.90 -3.77 -1.30
N ALA A 111 9.65 -3.53 -1.72
CA ALA A 111 8.47 -4.10 -1.08
C ALA A 111 7.93 -5.34 -1.81
N ALA A 112 7.37 -6.30 -1.08
CA ALA A 112 6.77 -7.52 -1.61
C ALA A 112 5.37 -7.28 -2.22
N LEU A 113 5.32 -6.51 -3.31
CA LEU A 113 4.09 -6.11 -4.00
C LEU A 113 3.21 -7.30 -4.41
N GLN A 114 3.83 -8.42 -4.78
CA GLN A 114 3.16 -9.63 -5.23
C GLN A 114 2.23 -10.27 -4.19
N HIS A 115 2.36 -9.90 -2.91
CA HIS A 115 1.54 -10.44 -1.82
C HIS A 115 0.37 -9.51 -1.41
N ILE A 116 0.21 -8.36 -2.09
CA ILE A 116 -0.84 -7.39 -1.78
C ILE A 116 -2.07 -7.67 -2.64
N ASP A 117 -3.17 -8.07 -1.99
CA ASP A 117 -4.45 -8.34 -2.63
C ASP A 117 -5.19 -7.04 -3.05
N PRO A 118 -5.46 -6.83 -4.35
CA PRO A 118 -6.26 -5.72 -4.87
C PRO A 118 -7.65 -5.57 -4.25
N GLN A 119 -8.24 -6.66 -3.77
CA GLN A 119 -9.59 -6.66 -3.21
C GLN A 119 -9.68 -5.88 -1.90
N ASN A 120 -8.57 -5.70 -1.19
CA ASN A 120 -8.52 -4.90 0.04
C ASN A 120 -8.16 -3.42 -0.22
N ILE A 121 -7.92 -3.04 -1.48
CA ILE A 121 -7.46 -1.70 -1.84
C ILE A 121 -8.63 -0.77 -2.23
N GLU A 122 -8.71 0.39 -1.58
CA GLU A 122 -9.60 1.48 -1.97
C GLU A 122 -9.04 2.24 -3.18
N ARG A 123 -7.77 2.61 -3.14
CA ARG A 123 -7.08 3.26 -4.25
C ARG A 123 -5.57 3.10 -4.13
N ILE A 124 -4.88 3.32 -5.24
CA ILE A 124 -3.41 3.37 -5.28
C ILE A 124 -3.00 4.74 -5.77
N GLU A 125 -2.16 5.42 -5.01
CA GLU A 125 -1.63 6.74 -5.34
C GLU A 125 -0.17 6.61 -5.77
N ILE A 126 0.18 7.15 -6.93
CA ILE A 126 1.50 6.97 -7.54
C ILE A 126 2.10 8.34 -7.82
N TYR A 127 3.15 8.68 -7.08
CA TYR A 127 3.93 9.89 -7.27
C TYR A 127 5.20 9.55 -8.06
N LYS A 128 5.29 10.03 -9.30
CA LYS A 128 6.41 9.70 -10.19
C LYS A 128 7.48 10.79 -10.14
N GLY A 129 8.54 10.53 -9.41
CA GLY A 129 9.68 11.41 -9.21
C GLY A 129 10.09 11.55 -7.74
N PRO A 130 11.18 12.27 -7.49
CA PRO A 130 11.80 12.30 -6.17
C PRO A 130 10.89 12.95 -5.14
N ARG A 131 10.70 12.27 -4.01
CA ARG A 131 10.00 12.76 -2.81
C ARG A 131 10.78 12.56 -1.52
N SER A 132 12.10 12.47 -1.65
CA SER A 132 13.01 12.19 -0.55
C SER A 132 12.98 13.21 0.59
N THR A 133 12.55 14.45 0.35
CA THR A 133 12.39 15.46 1.41
C THR A 133 11.41 15.01 2.50
N LEU A 134 10.25 14.46 2.10
CA LEU A 134 9.20 14.04 3.03
C LEU A 134 9.43 12.60 3.51
N TRP A 135 9.78 11.73 2.57
CA TRP A 135 9.75 10.30 2.81
C TRP A 135 11.13 9.62 2.94
N GLY A 136 12.21 10.39 2.84
CA GLY A 136 13.57 9.87 3.03
C GLY A 136 14.19 9.24 1.79
N SER A 137 15.33 8.60 1.97
CA SER A 137 16.21 8.10 0.91
C SER A 137 15.55 7.07 -0.02
N GLY A 138 14.55 6.32 0.44
CA GLY A 138 13.85 5.32 -0.38
C GLY A 138 12.93 5.90 -1.47
N ALA A 139 12.68 7.21 -1.51
CA ALA A 139 11.77 7.86 -2.45
C ALA A 139 12.47 8.63 -3.59
N ILE A 140 13.49 8.04 -4.21
CA ILE A 140 14.28 8.66 -5.30
C ILE A 140 13.53 8.59 -6.64
N GLY A 141 13.04 7.41 -7.00
CA GLY A 141 12.31 7.14 -8.25
C GLY A 141 10.84 7.51 -8.17
N GLY A 142 10.22 7.25 -7.03
CA GLY A 142 8.83 7.58 -6.79
C GLY A 142 8.28 7.03 -5.49
N VAL A 143 6.98 7.24 -5.30
CA VAL A 143 6.21 6.75 -4.15
C VAL A 143 4.95 6.07 -4.67
N VAL A 144 4.69 4.85 -4.19
CA VAL A 144 3.43 4.13 -4.39
C VAL A 144 2.77 3.99 -3.02
N ASN A 145 1.66 4.69 -2.80
CA ASN A 145 0.90 4.60 -1.56
C ASN A 145 -0.41 3.85 -1.81
N ILE A 146 -0.56 2.71 -1.13
CA ILE A 146 -1.70 1.82 -1.24
C ILE A 146 -2.66 2.17 -0.11
N ILE A 147 -3.83 2.69 -0.47
CA ILE A 147 -4.85 3.03 0.52
C ILE A 147 -5.82 1.88 0.60
N THR A 148 -5.95 1.32 1.80
CA THR A 148 -6.82 0.17 2.03
C THR A 148 -8.27 0.59 2.21
N ARG A 149 -9.20 -0.36 2.01
CA ARG A 149 -10.63 -0.11 2.23
C ARG A 149 -10.92 0.06 3.71
N LYS A 150 -11.33 1.26 4.09
CA LYS A 150 -11.82 1.56 5.44
C LYS A 150 -13.34 1.67 5.43
N ALA A 151 -13.94 1.73 6.62
CA ALA A 151 -15.37 2.02 6.71
C ALA A 151 -15.63 3.42 6.12
N GLY A 152 -16.46 3.46 5.08
CA GLY A 152 -16.89 4.70 4.43
C GLY A 152 -17.90 5.49 5.28
N THR A 153 -18.67 6.35 4.64
CA THR A 153 -19.73 7.15 5.30
C THR A 153 -21.02 6.37 5.53
N GLU A 154 -21.16 5.19 4.92
CA GLU A 154 -22.32 4.33 5.11
C GLU A 154 -22.31 3.68 6.49
N LYS A 155 -23.49 3.64 7.14
CA LYS A 155 -23.62 3.07 8.49
C LYS A 155 -23.17 1.61 8.57
N LEU A 156 -23.39 0.84 7.51
CA LEU A 156 -23.00 -0.55 7.42
C LEU A 156 -22.67 -0.85 5.96
N SER A 157 -21.45 -1.32 5.72
CA SER A 157 -20.97 -1.80 4.43
C SER A 157 -20.59 -3.27 4.60
N VAL A 158 -21.13 -4.14 3.75
CA VAL A 158 -20.83 -5.58 3.77
C VAL A 158 -20.62 -6.01 2.33
N GLY A 159 -19.60 -6.83 2.10
CA GLY A 159 -19.42 -7.48 0.82
C GLY A 159 -18.65 -8.77 0.97
N ALA A 160 -18.85 -9.64 -0.02
CA ALA A 160 -18.12 -10.88 -0.16
C ALA A 160 -18.04 -11.26 -1.63
N SER A 161 -16.97 -11.94 -2.01
CA SER A 161 -16.76 -12.48 -3.35
C SER A 161 -16.21 -13.90 -3.26
N LEU A 162 -16.51 -14.69 -4.29
CA LEU A 162 -15.92 -15.99 -4.53
C LEU A 162 -15.61 -16.09 -6.00
N GLU A 163 -14.37 -16.45 -6.33
CA GLU A 163 -13.88 -16.52 -7.69
C GLU A 163 -13.13 -17.83 -7.90
N GLY A 164 -13.27 -18.38 -9.11
CA GLY A 164 -12.59 -19.59 -9.57
C GLY A 164 -12.06 -19.38 -10.98
N GLY A 165 -10.86 -19.90 -11.27
CA GLY A 165 -10.14 -19.64 -12.52
C GLY A 165 -9.40 -20.84 -13.10
N SER A 166 -8.50 -20.56 -14.05
CA SER A 166 -7.52 -21.54 -14.53
C SER A 166 -6.57 -21.96 -13.40
N ASP A 167 -5.76 -22.99 -13.62
CA ASP A 167 -4.66 -23.36 -12.69
C ASP A 167 -5.14 -23.63 -11.26
N ASN A 168 -6.36 -24.18 -11.17
CA ASN A 168 -7.09 -24.43 -9.93
C ASN A 168 -7.14 -23.19 -9.00
N THR A 169 -7.14 -21.98 -9.56
CA THR A 169 -7.17 -20.76 -8.76
C THR A 169 -8.53 -20.61 -8.07
N TRP A 170 -8.51 -20.40 -6.76
CA TRP A 170 -9.65 -20.00 -5.95
C TRP A 170 -9.33 -18.74 -5.18
N ARG A 171 -10.28 -17.79 -5.15
CA ARG A 171 -10.18 -16.59 -4.30
C ARG A 171 -11.48 -16.32 -3.58
N THR A 172 -11.36 -15.92 -2.32
CA THR A 172 -12.50 -15.52 -1.50
C THR A 172 -12.13 -14.23 -0.78
N ASN A 173 -13.07 -13.28 -0.73
CA ASN A 173 -12.94 -12.08 0.09
C ASN A 173 -14.23 -11.86 0.87
N ALA A 174 -14.09 -11.31 2.07
CA ALA A 174 -15.19 -10.76 2.83
C ALA A 174 -14.76 -9.46 3.50
N HIS A 175 -15.64 -8.46 3.51
CA HIS A 175 -15.43 -7.21 4.21
C HIS A 175 -16.67 -6.78 4.98
N LEU A 176 -16.41 -6.11 6.10
CA LEU A 176 -17.42 -5.50 6.96
C LEU A 176 -16.90 -4.13 7.38
N GLY A 177 -17.70 -3.10 7.15
CA GLY A 177 -17.47 -1.73 7.61
C GLY A 177 -18.69 -1.24 8.40
N HIS A 178 -18.44 -0.56 9.49
CA HIS A 178 -19.45 0.11 10.29
C HIS A 178 -19.00 1.54 10.56
N ALA A 179 -19.88 2.50 10.31
CA ALA A 179 -19.62 3.90 10.61
C ALA A 179 -20.80 4.50 11.38
N ALA A 180 -20.46 5.36 12.33
CA ALA A 180 -21.37 6.21 13.07
C ALA A 180 -20.77 7.62 13.15
N ASP A 181 -21.48 8.54 13.79
CA ASP A 181 -21.11 9.97 13.79
C ASP A 181 -19.69 10.25 14.29
N ASN A 182 -19.16 9.42 15.21
CA ASN A 182 -17.88 9.64 15.86
C ASN A 182 -16.97 8.41 15.88
N HIS A 183 -17.36 7.31 15.22
CA HIS A 183 -16.51 6.14 15.16
C HIS A 183 -16.70 5.34 13.88
N ARG A 184 -15.63 4.68 13.48
CA ARG A 184 -15.55 3.82 12.30
C ARG A 184 -14.83 2.53 12.67
N LEU A 185 -15.32 1.41 12.16
CA LEU A 185 -14.72 0.09 12.34
C LEU A 185 -14.79 -0.63 11.00
N SER A 186 -13.68 -1.17 10.51
CA SER A 186 -13.65 -2.04 9.35
C SER A 186 -12.82 -3.28 9.61
N ALA A 187 -13.23 -4.36 8.97
CA ALA A 187 -12.53 -5.62 8.93
C ALA A 187 -12.61 -6.19 7.50
N SER A 188 -11.50 -6.71 6.99
CA SER A 188 -11.48 -7.47 5.75
C SER A 188 -10.64 -8.72 5.92
N ILE A 189 -11.01 -9.77 5.19
CA ILE A 189 -10.22 -10.97 5.06
C ILE A 189 -10.31 -11.44 3.61
N SER A 190 -9.19 -11.87 3.07
CA SER A 190 -9.15 -12.55 1.79
C SER A 190 -8.22 -13.74 1.81
N TYR A 191 -8.55 -14.70 0.95
CA TYR A 191 -7.78 -15.90 0.73
C TYR A 191 -7.67 -16.14 -0.78
N GLN A 192 -6.46 -16.47 -1.23
CA GLN A 192 -6.17 -16.91 -2.58
C GLN A 192 -5.35 -18.19 -2.51
N GLU A 193 -5.65 -19.14 -3.40
CA GLU A 193 -4.87 -20.34 -3.63
C GLU A 193 -4.84 -20.62 -5.14
N THR A 194 -3.73 -21.13 -5.65
CA THR A 194 -3.61 -21.63 -7.02
C THR A 194 -2.49 -22.65 -7.14
N ASP A 195 -2.67 -23.65 -7.99
CA ASP A 195 -1.61 -24.59 -8.38
C ASP A 195 -0.52 -23.88 -9.23
N GLY A 196 -0.87 -22.72 -9.81
CA GLY A 196 0.01 -21.90 -10.64
C GLY A 196 0.41 -22.58 -11.94
N PHE A 197 1.53 -22.15 -12.51
CA PHE A 197 2.03 -22.64 -13.79
C PHE A 197 3.56 -22.64 -13.83
N PRO A 198 4.20 -23.33 -14.79
CA PRO A 198 5.65 -23.44 -14.82
C PRO A 198 6.30 -22.07 -15.11
N PRO A 199 7.21 -21.56 -14.26
CA PRO A 199 7.79 -20.24 -14.43
C PRO A 199 8.83 -20.17 -15.56
N LEU A 200 9.32 -21.33 -16.03
CA LEU A 200 10.31 -21.45 -17.10
C LEU A 200 9.74 -22.28 -18.26
N THR A 201 10.02 -21.89 -19.51
CA THR A 201 9.59 -22.66 -20.70
C THR A 201 10.20 -24.06 -20.78
N SER A 202 11.31 -24.29 -20.08
CA SER A 202 11.97 -25.59 -19.97
C SER A 202 11.48 -26.44 -18.79
N SER A 203 10.65 -25.87 -17.92
CA SER A 203 10.05 -26.57 -16.77
C SER A 203 8.66 -27.08 -17.15
N ASN A 204 8.29 -28.22 -16.58
CA ASN A 204 6.95 -28.78 -16.62
C ASN A 204 6.34 -28.91 -15.22
N ILE A 205 6.92 -28.21 -14.24
CA ILE A 205 6.48 -28.26 -12.85
C ILE A 205 5.81 -26.93 -12.51
N ASP A 206 4.53 -27.02 -12.21
CA ASP A 206 3.72 -25.90 -11.75
C ASP A 206 4.25 -25.40 -10.40
N ARG A 207 4.08 -24.11 -10.13
CA ARG A 207 4.53 -23.44 -8.92
C ARG A 207 3.34 -22.76 -8.27
N GLY A 208 2.87 -23.36 -7.18
CA GLY A 208 1.69 -22.93 -6.45
C GLY A 208 1.93 -21.68 -5.61
N TYR A 209 0.84 -21.05 -5.23
CA TYR A 209 0.82 -19.89 -4.36
C TYR A 209 -0.44 -19.87 -3.52
N ASP A 210 -0.29 -19.63 -2.22
CA ASP A 210 -1.40 -19.28 -1.35
C ASP A 210 -1.12 -18.00 -0.57
N ASN A 211 -2.20 -17.28 -0.24
CA ASN A 211 -2.14 -16.04 0.51
C ASN A 211 -3.42 -15.86 1.30
N THR A 212 -3.27 -15.65 2.60
CA THR A 212 -4.30 -15.09 3.46
C THR A 212 -3.94 -13.67 3.82
N SER A 213 -4.81 -12.72 3.47
CA SER A 213 -4.70 -11.33 3.88
C SER A 213 -5.81 -10.95 4.84
N PHE A 214 -5.47 -10.11 5.82
CA PHE A 214 -6.36 -9.66 6.87
C PHE A 214 -6.13 -8.19 7.15
N GLU A 215 -7.22 -7.48 7.41
CA GLU A 215 -7.17 -6.08 7.81
C GLU A 215 -8.19 -5.76 8.88
N LEU A 216 -7.79 -4.93 9.85
CA LEU A 216 -8.65 -4.26 10.79
C LEU A 216 -8.33 -2.77 10.81
N ALA A 217 -9.33 -1.92 10.84
CA ALA A 217 -9.16 -0.52 11.15
C ALA A 217 -10.26 -0.04 12.10
N ALA A 218 -9.89 0.84 13.01
CA ALA A 218 -10.79 1.52 13.93
C ALA A 218 -10.43 2.99 13.95
N GLY A 219 -11.45 3.85 14.03
CA GLY A 219 -11.27 5.28 14.19
C GLY A 219 -12.30 5.87 15.11
N PHE A 220 -11.91 6.91 15.84
CA PHE A 220 -12.76 7.62 16.79
C PHE A 220 -12.48 9.12 16.70
N ASP A 221 -13.54 9.89 16.46
CA ASP A 221 -13.47 11.34 16.34
C ASP A 221 -14.06 11.97 17.62
N ALA A 222 -13.36 12.93 18.19
CA ALA A 222 -13.71 13.63 19.42
C ALA A 222 -13.39 15.12 19.30
N ASP A 223 -14.36 15.88 18.81
CA ASP A 223 -14.24 17.32 18.56
C ASP A 223 -13.07 17.62 17.59
N ILE A 224 -12.02 18.28 18.07
CA ILE A 224 -10.82 18.55 17.28
C ILE A 224 -9.87 17.35 17.14
N HIS A 225 -10.12 16.26 17.85
CA HIS A 225 -9.25 15.09 17.90
C HIS A 225 -9.76 13.95 17.04
N ARG A 226 -8.84 13.23 16.40
CA ARG A 226 -9.09 12.01 15.66
C ARG A 226 -8.07 10.96 16.10
N PHE A 227 -8.56 9.78 16.43
CA PHE A 227 -7.74 8.64 16.80
C PHE A 227 -7.98 7.54 15.77
N ASP A 228 -6.92 6.94 15.25
CA ASP A 228 -7.01 5.81 14.34
C ASP A 228 -6.09 4.68 14.81
N ALA A 229 -6.56 3.45 14.69
CA ALA A 229 -5.79 2.24 14.88
C ALA A 229 -6.00 1.35 13.66
N SER A 230 -4.94 0.76 13.11
CA SER A 230 -5.09 -0.19 12.00
C SER A 230 -4.08 -1.32 12.10
N HIS A 231 -4.44 -2.46 11.52
CA HIS A 231 -3.57 -3.59 11.34
C HIS A 231 -3.85 -4.21 9.97
N TRP A 232 -2.82 -4.37 9.16
CA TRP A 232 -2.86 -5.13 7.91
C TRP A 232 -1.83 -6.24 8.00
N GLN A 233 -2.17 -7.42 7.48
CA GLN A 233 -1.26 -8.55 7.40
C GLN A 233 -1.58 -9.39 6.17
N THR A 234 -0.55 -9.88 5.51
CA THR A 234 -0.63 -10.93 4.48
C THR A 234 0.40 -12.00 4.80
N GLN A 235 0.02 -13.25 4.63
CA GLN A 235 0.90 -14.40 4.86
C GLN A 235 0.47 -15.59 3.99
N GLY A 236 1.40 -16.48 3.71
CA GLY A 236 1.13 -17.69 2.95
C GLY A 236 2.42 -18.37 2.50
N ASN A 237 2.29 -19.30 1.57
CA ASN A 237 3.43 -19.97 0.95
C ASN A 237 3.54 -19.60 -0.54
N ASN A 238 4.77 -19.49 -1.02
CA ASN A 238 5.07 -19.30 -2.43
C ASN A 238 6.11 -20.33 -2.90
N GLU A 239 5.72 -21.16 -3.86
CA GLU A 239 6.63 -22.09 -4.50
C GLU A 239 7.35 -21.42 -5.67
N TYR A 240 8.63 -21.69 -5.88
CA TYR A 240 9.42 -21.09 -6.96
C TYR A 240 10.52 -22.03 -7.45
N LEU A 241 11.20 -21.64 -8.53
CA LEU A 241 12.41 -22.33 -8.99
C LEU A 241 13.63 -21.47 -8.67
N ASP A 242 14.65 -22.07 -8.08
CA ASP A 242 15.93 -21.40 -7.86
C ASP A 242 16.66 -21.15 -9.20
N PHE A 243 17.82 -20.49 -9.13
CA PHE A 243 18.66 -20.22 -10.31
C PHE A 243 19.05 -21.48 -11.10
N PHE A 244 19.15 -22.63 -10.44
CA PHE A 244 19.50 -23.91 -11.05
C PHE A 244 18.28 -24.71 -11.53
N GLY A 245 17.06 -24.18 -11.32
CA GLY A 245 15.81 -24.83 -11.67
C GLY A 245 15.31 -25.85 -10.62
N ASN A 246 15.88 -25.86 -9.41
CA ASN A 246 15.39 -26.70 -8.33
C ASN A 246 14.08 -26.10 -7.76
N PRO A 247 13.07 -26.93 -7.49
CA PRO A 247 11.85 -26.47 -6.82
C PRO A 247 12.13 -26.18 -5.35
N LEU A 248 11.76 -24.98 -4.93
CA LEU A 248 11.79 -24.51 -3.55
C LEU A 248 10.43 -23.90 -3.21
N ASP A 249 10.20 -23.67 -1.93
CA ASP A 249 9.09 -22.88 -1.46
C ASP A 249 9.46 -22.14 -0.18
N GLN A 250 8.77 -21.03 0.04
CA GLN A 250 9.02 -20.14 1.17
C GLN A 250 7.72 -19.69 1.79
N ASP A 251 7.72 -19.59 3.11
CA ASP A 251 6.66 -18.93 3.85
C ASP A 251 6.98 -17.42 3.91
N PHE A 252 5.97 -16.59 3.73
CA PHE A 252 6.10 -15.14 3.86
C PHE A 252 5.09 -14.58 4.88
N LEU A 253 5.49 -13.48 5.50
CA LEU A 253 4.63 -12.66 6.36
C LEU A 253 4.99 -11.19 6.16
N ASN A 254 4.03 -10.41 5.67
CA ASN A 254 4.12 -8.96 5.70
C ASN A 254 3.03 -8.41 6.61
N SER A 255 3.38 -7.51 7.53
CA SER A 255 2.38 -6.88 8.39
C SER A 255 2.71 -5.44 8.74
N ARG A 256 1.67 -4.69 9.06
CA ARG A 256 1.67 -3.27 9.40
C ARG A 256 0.68 -3.03 10.54
N SER A 257 1.09 -2.32 11.59
CA SER A 257 0.21 -1.96 12.72
C SER A 257 0.37 -0.49 13.14
N SER A 258 -0.71 0.29 13.09
CA SER A 258 -0.75 1.73 13.43
C SER A 258 -1.48 2.04 14.71
N LEU A 259 -0.98 3.05 15.42
CA LEU A 259 -1.78 3.92 16.29
C LEU A 259 -1.48 5.37 15.91
N SER A 260 -2.51 6.14 15.58
CA SER A 260 -2.40 7.52 15.16
C SER A 260 -3.31 8.42 15.97
N TRP A 261 -2.81 9.60 16.30
CA TRP A 261 -3.56 10.70 16.88
C TRP A 261 -3.38 11.92 16.01
N GLU A 262 -4.47 12.53 15.61
CA GLU A 262 -4.52 13.80 14.89
C GLU A 262 -5.34 14.83 15.68
N ALA A 263 -4.91 16.08 15.66
CA ALA A 263 -5.65 17.20 16.24
C ALA A 263 -5.64 18.44 15.34
N ALA A 264 -6.81 18.99 15.08
CA ALA A 264 -6.99 20.31 14.48
C ALA A 264 -6.84 21.40 15.56
N LEU A 265 -5.60 21.80 15.86
CA LEU A 265 -5.27 22.74 16.94
C LEU A 265 -5.85 24.15 16.68
N THR A 266 -5.91 24.53 15.42
CA THR A 266 -6.64 25.71 14.92
C THR A 266 -7.32 25.34 13.59
N GLY A 267 -8.11 26.26 13.00
CA GLY A 267 -8.72 26.02 11.69
C GLY A 267 -7.72 25.69 10.58
N ASP A 268 -6.46 26.12 10.74
CA ASP A 268 -5.41 25.98 9.73
C ASP A 268 -4.27 25.05 10.17
N TRP A 269 -4.21 24.65 11.44
CA TRP A 269 -3.12 23.83 11.98
C TRP A 269 -3.59 22.43 12.38
N THR A 270 -3.07 21.42 11.68
CA THR A 270 -3.19 20.00 12.02
C THR A 270 -1.88 19.47 12.60
N SER A 271 -1.94 18.75 13.73
CA SER A 271 -0.82 18.01 14.31
C SER A 271 -1.15 16.52 14.35
N THR A 272 -0.26 15.67 13.87
CA THR A 272 -0.44 14.22 13.79
C THR A 272 0.74 13.50 14.43
N LEU A 273 0.49 12.61 15.38
CA LEU A 273 1.47 11.70 15.98
C LEU A 273 1.10 10.27 15.60
N GLU A 274 2.05 9.49 15.09
CA GLU A 274 1.81 8.15 14.58
C GLU A 274 2.90 7.19 15.05
N LEU A 275 2.48 6.18 15.81
CA LEU A 275 3.30 5.03 16.16
C LEU A 275 2.97 3.90 15.19
N ALA A 276 4.01 3.24 14.71
CA ALA A 276 3.91 2.34 13.60
C ALA A 276 4.89 1.17 13.79
N HIS A 277 4.42 -0.06 13.55
CA HIS A 277 5.28 -1.24 13.50
C HIS A 277 5.04 -2.00 12.19
N VAL A 278 6.10 -2.52 11.59
CA VAL A 278 6.12 -3.22 10.30
C VAL A 278 6.97 -4.47 10.42
N ARG A 279 6.52 -5.56 9.79
CA ARG A 279 7.28 -6.81 9.69
C ARG A 279 7.28 -7.29 8.24
N ASP A 280 8.43 -7.75 7.78
CA ASP A 280 8.66 -8.38 6.48
C ASP A 280 9.53 -9.61 6.71
N HIS A 281 8.91 -10.79 6.74
CA HIS A 281 9.55 -12.05 7.06
C HIS A 281 9.42 -13.02 5.89
N ILE A 282 10.52 -13.68 5.54
CA ILE A 282 10.60 -14.76 4.57
C ILE A 282 11.41 -15.89 5.20
N ASP A 283 10.86 -17.10 5.19
CA ASP A 283 11.49 -18.31 5.71
C ASP A 283 11.50 -19.40 4.62
N GLN A 284 12.68 -19.94 4.30
CA GLN A 284 12.80 -21.03 3.32
C GLN A 284 12.38 -22.35 3.96
N ASN A 285 11.59 -23.16 3.26
CA ASN A 285 11.11 -24.43 3.81
C ASN A 285 12.07 -25.60 3.59
N GLN A 286 13.02 -25.47 2.64
CA GLN A 286 14.04 -26.48 2.35
C GLN A 286 15.38 -26.23 3.04
N SER A 287 15.58 -25.09 3.70
CA SER A 287 16.82 -24.75 4.40
C SER A 287 16.52 -24.03 5.71
N SER A 288 17.57 -23.59 6.42
CA SER A 288 17.44 -22.68 7.56
C SER A 288 17.56 -21.22 7.16
N ASP A 289 17.48 -20.93 5.86
CA ASP A 289 17.69 -19.58 5.36
C ASP A 289 16.45 -18.72 5.63
N SER A 290 16.65 -17.52 6.14
CA SER A 290 15.59 -16.60 6.49
C SER A 290 15.99 -15.15 6.26
N VAL A 291 15.00 -14.31 5.99
CA VAL A 291 15.15 -12.86 5.86
C VAL A 291 14.04 -12.21 6.67
N HIS A 292 14.41 -11.49 7.72
CA HIS A 292 13.47 -10.84 8.63
C HIS A 292 13.83 -9.36 8.73
N THR A 293 12.86 -8.48 8.50
CA THR A 293 12.90 -7.06 8.84
C THR A 293 11.78 -6.76 9.80
N ASP A 294 12.10 -6.16 10.96
CA ASP A 294 11.14 -5.60 11.90
C ASP A 294 11.48 -4.11 12.08
N ARG A 295 10.52 -3.22 11.84
CA ARG A 295 10.72 -1.77 11.96
C ARG A 295 9.65 -1.15 12.84
N THR A 296 10.08 -0.40 13.85
CA THR A 296 9.20 0.43 14.67
C THR A 296 9.51 1.90 14.43
N GLU A 297 8.52 2.71 14.09
CA GLU A 297 8.66 4.16 13.89
C GLU A 297 7.68 4.95 14.76
N LEU A 298 8.14 6.09 15.26
CA LEU A 298 7.31 7.13 15.86
C LEU A 298 7.54 8.41 15.07
N SER A 299 6.46 8.94 14.48
CA SER A 299 6.52 10.18 13.72
C SER A 299 5.59 11.23 14.31
N TRP A 300 6.05 12.48 14.35
CA TRP A 300 5.24 13.64 14.69
C TRP A 300 5.32 14.65 13.55
N ARG A 301 4.17 14.95 12.96
CA ARG A 301 4.01 15.82 11.79
C ARG A 301 3.08 16.97 12.13
N ASN A 302 3.42 18.16 11.67
CA ASN A 302 2.62 19.36 11.79
C ASN A 302 2.40 19.95 10.40
N ARG A 303 1.17 20.35 10.11
CA ARG A 303 0.77 21.04 8.88
C ARG A 303 0.06 22.33 9.24
N VAL A 304 0.46 23.42 8.61
CA VAL A 304 -0.18 24.73 8.76
C VAL A 304 -0.55 25.24 7.38
N MET A 305 -1.84 25.49 7.16
CA MET A 305 -2.36 26.17 5.98
C MET A 305 -2.14 27.68 6.13
N LEU A 306 -1.69 28.32 5.06
CA LEU A 306 -1.35 29.74 5.00
C LEU A 306 -2.02 30.35 3.76
N ASP A 307 -3.32 30.60 3.86
CA ASP A 307 -4.20 30.92 2.73
C ASP A 307 -4.19 29.79 1.67
N ASN A 308 -3.48 29.99 0.55
CA ASN A 308 -3.32 28.99 -0.51
C ASN A 308 -2.02 28.18 -0.38
N ASP A 309 -1.12 28.56 0.54
CA ASP A 309 0.13 27.87 0.77
C ASP A 309 0.01 26.86 1.90
N GLN A 310 1.00 25.96 1.97
CA GLN A 310 1.11 25.01 3.07
C GLN A 310 2.54 24.98 3.59
N ALA A 311 2.69 25.07 4.91
CA ALA A 311 3.93 24.76 5.60
C ALA A 311 3.79 23.42 6.33
N SER A 312 4.85 22.62 6.32
CA SER A 312 4.87 21.29 6.92
C SER A 312 6.19 21.02 7.60
N LEU A 313 6.13 20.43 8.79
CA LEU A 313 7.28 20.13 9.63
C LEU A 313 7.09 18.73 10.22
N GLY A 314 8.15 17.95 10.27
CA GLY A 314 8.09 16.61 10.83
C GLY A 314 9.39 16.19 11.50
N ILE A 315 9.24 15.33 12.51
CA ILE A 315 10.31 14.56 13.11
C ILE A 315 9.87 13.09 13.16
N LYS A 316 10.79 12.18 12.88
CA LYS A 316 10.56 10.74 12.93
C LYS A 316 11.77 10.07 13.55
N GLY A 317 11.54 9.20 14.52
CA GLY A 317 12.54 8.24 15.00
C GLY A 317 12.09 6.84 14.62
N SER A 318 13.00 5.99 14.14
CA SER A 318 12.72 4.59 13.89
C SER A 318 13.89 3.71 14.29
N ASN A 319 13.56 2.49 14.71
CA ASN A 319 14.49 1.40 14.96
C ASN A 319 14.14 0.27 13.98
N GLU A 320 15.14 -0.24 13.26
CA GLU A 320 15.00 -1.28 12.26
C GLU A 320 15.97 -2.43 12.55
N ASP A 321 15.40 -3.60 12.82
CA ASP A 321 16.11 -4.86 12.99
C ASP A 321 16.07 -5.63 11.67
N VAL A 322 17.23 -5.94 11.09
CA VAL A 322 17.34 -6.77 9.90
C VAL A 322 18.19 -7.99 10.21
N THR A 323 17.63 -9.18 10.03
CA THR A 323 18.34 -10.45 10.17
C THR A 323 18.25 -11.24 8.87
N LEU A 324 19.41 -11.62 8.35
CA LEU A 324 19.58 -12.52 7.21
C LEU A 324 20.35 -13.75 7.70
N ASN A 325 19.73 -14.91 7.64
CA ASN A 325 20.40 -16.19 7.85
C ASN A 325 20.48 -16.90 6.51
N GLY A 326 21.68 -17.28 6.10
CA GLY A 326 21.92 -17.97 4.84
C GLY A 326 23.01 -19.03 4.98
N ALA A 327 22.93 -20.09 4.17
CA ALA A 327 23.92 -21.16 4.15
C ALA A 327 25.37 -20.68 3.91
N PHE A 328 25.55 -19.54 3.24
CA PHE A 328 26.87 -18.97 2.88
C PHE A 328 27.22 -17.67 3.61
N SER A 329 26.23 -16.98 4.17
CA SER A 329 26.41 -15.71 4.86
C SER A 329 25.27 -15.47 5.83
N SER A 330 25.59 -14.98 7.03
CA SER A 330 24.61 -14.38 7.92
C SER A 330 24.94 -12.90 8.10
N TYR A 331 23.90 -12.09 8.25
CA TYR A 331 24.00 -10.66 8.49
C TYR A 331 22.91 -10.27 9.49
N GLY A 332 23.25 -9.38 10.42
CA GLY A 332 22.33 -8.90 11.44
C GLY A 332 22.70 -7.47 11.77
N THR A 333 21.73 -6.57 11.71
CA THR A 333 21.90 -5.19 12.13
C THR A 333 20.66 -4.72 12.88
N ASP A 334 20.88 -3.83 13.84
CA ASP A 334 19.87 -3.08 14.59
C ASP A 334 20.27 -1.61 14.38
N THR A 335 19.43 -0.88 13.66
CA THR A 335 19.75 0.44 13.13
C THR A 335 18.74 1.47 13.64
N ASP A 336 19.21 2.45 14.41
CA ASP A 336 18.43 3.63 14.76
C ASP A 336 18.55 4.73 13.69
N ILE A 337 17.42 5.36 13.39
CA ILE A 337 17.31 6.43 12.39
C ILE A 337 16.51 7.59 12.99
N LEU A 338 17.09 8.78 12.98
CA LEU A 338 16.44 10.02 13.36
C LEU A 338 16.34 10.96 12.16
N GLU A 339 15.13 11.37 11.83
CA GLU A 339 14.84 12.22 10.69
C GLU A 339 14.09 13.48 11.13
N ALA A 340 14.50 14.64 10.62
CA ALA A 340 13.78 15.89 10.80
C ALA A 340 13.66 16.60 9.46
N TRP A 341 12.48 17.13 9.15
CA TRP A 341 12.26 17.77 7.86
C TRP A 341 11.29 18.94 7.95
N GLY A 342 11.41 19.83 6.98
CA GLY A 342 10.50 20.94 6.76
C GLY A 342 10.27 21.14 5.28
N GLN A 343 9.03 21.45 4.91
CA GLN A 343 8.62 21.71 3.54
C GLN A 343 7.67 22.89 3.49
N TYR A 344 7.75 23.66 2.42
CA TYR A 344 6.84 24.74 2.09
C TYR A 344 6.37 24.60 0.64
N ASP A 345 5.06 24.56 0.49
CA ASP A 345 4.36 24.40 -0.78
C ASP A 345 3.69 25.72 -1.10
N LEU A 346 4.17 26.38 -2.15
CA LEU A 346 3.75 27.70 -2.61
C LEU A 346 2.78 27.55 -3.79
N VAL A 347 1.60 28.16 -3.68
CA VAL A 347 0.61 28.21 -4.76
C VAL A 347 0.27 29.67 -5.09
N ARG A 348 0.58 30.10 -6.32
CA ARG A 348 0.37 31.47 -6.82
C ARG A 348 -0.28 31.43 -8.20
N GLY A 349 -1.60 31.31 -8.24
CA GLY A 349 -2.33 31.15 -9.50
C GLY A 349 -1.90 29.86 -10.18
N ALA A 350 -1.39 29.94 -11.41
CA ALA A 350 -0.87 28.77 -12.15
C ALA A 350 0.57 28.38 -11.75
N HIS A 351 1.22 29.10 -10.84
CA HIS A 351 2.59 28.83 -10.41
C HIS A 351 2.61 28.07 -9.10
N HIS A 352 3.17 26.86 -9.13
CA HIS A 352 3.31 26.00 -7.96
C HIS A 352 4.82 25.79 -7.72
N ALA A 353 5.27 25.83 -6.47
CA ALA A 353 6.66 25.49 -6.11
C ALA A 353 6.72 24.77 -4.77
N ILE A 354 7.62 23.80 -4.64
CA ILE A 354 7.95 23.13 -3.37
C ILE A 354 9.40 23.45 -3.03
N ALA A 355 9.63 23.86 -1.79
CA ALA A 355 10.96 23.93 -1.20
C ALA A 355 10.96 23.15 0.11
N GLY A 356 11.97 22.31 0.33
CA GLY A 356 12.09 21.64 1.61
C GLY A 356 13.50 21.16 1.91
N ILE A 357 13.70 20.84 3.18
CA ILE A 357 14.97 20.44 3.77
C ILE A 357 14.71 19.20 4.63
N ARG A 358 15.65 18.25 4.61
CA ARG A 358 15.65 17.07 5.47
C ARG A 358 17.03 16.91 6.09
N TYR A 359 17.03 16.59 7.36
CA TYR A 359 18.14 16.05 8.11
C TYR A 359 17.85 14.57 8.39
N LEU A 360 18.84 13.72 8.15
CA LEU A 360 18.80 12.28 8.39
C LEU A 360 20.07 11.95 9.17
N ASP A 361 19.88 11.43 10.37
CA ASP A 361 20.90 10.76 11.16
C ASP A 361 20.60 9.27 11.11
N HIS A 362 21.60 8.48 10.74
CA HIS A 362 21.47 7.05 10.53
C HIS A 362 22.70 6.41 11.13
N ASP A 363 22.52 5.45 12.02
CA ASP A 363 23.63 4.94 12.83
C ASP A 363 24.77 4.34 11.99
N ASP A 364 24.45 3.68 10.88
CA ASP A 364 25.45 3.14 9.95
C ASP A 364 26.08 4.18 9.00
N ALA A 365 25.68 5.46 9.07
CA ALA A 365 26.18 6.50 8.17
C ALA A 365 27.64 6.88 8.48
N GLY A 366 28.56 6.31 7.70
CA GLY A 366 29.99 6.63 7.78
C GLY A 366 30.84 5.53 8.40
N ASP A 367 30.23 4.43 8.82
CA ASP A 367 30.98 3.21 9.13
C ASP A 367 31.45 2.57 7.82
N LYS A 368 32.77 2.47 7.70
CA LYS A 368 33.47 2.11 6.47
C LYS A 368 33.12 0.68 6.04
N PHE A 369 32.65 0.54 4.81
CA PHE A 369 32.76 -0.69 4.01
C PHE A 369 34.22 -1.18 3.91
#